data_AF-A0A0N5ATN8-F1
#
_entry.id   AF-A0A0N5ATN8-F1
#
_cell.length_a   1.000
_cell.length_b   1.000
_cell.length_c   1.000
_cell.angle_alpha   90.00
_cell.angle_beta   90.00
_cell.angle_gamma   90.00
#
_symmetry.space_group_name_H-M   'P 1'
#
loop_
_entity.id
_entity.type
_entity.pdbx_description
1 polymer ?
#
loop_
_entity_poly.entity_id
_entity_poly.type
_entity_poly.pdbx_seq_one_letter_code
_entity_poly.pdbx_strand_id
1 'polypeptide(L)'
;MKSFCVFYSRLLAFWISLSIAVLVLVLLSQPNAGLPILVFTLIWMIVFFAGTIGVLIIRKQILVGLRHCVQSANKFLVKSDILAGVDDRGVLSCHKVVIIFMFLRTAECLPDVERLIRQQNLTANPAPKPLNHKEIQEYAEFLILKYSNNFVKDTTKKKLNFPTRPLEGVSEFSPKHCQTSYCLCQYIEKHFKRPPRVWYDRIV
;
A
#
# COMPACT_ATOMS: atom_id res chain seq x y z
N MET A 1 -10.22 -15.16 -1.05
CA MET A 1 -10.03 -13.72 -0.71
C MET A 1 -11.34 -12.92 -0.67
N LYS A 2 -12.29 -13.15 -1.59
CA LYS A 2 -13.62 -12.48 -1.60
C LYS A 2 -14.44 -12.69 -0.32
N SER A 3 -14.44 -13.90 0.26
CA SER A 3 -15.24 -14.18 1.47
C SER A 3 -14.77 -13.39 2.69
N PHE A 4 -13.47 -13.33 2.98
CA PHE A 4 -12.94 -12.66 4.18
C PHE A 4 -13.16 -11.14 4.19
N CYS A 5 -13.12 -10.47 3.04
CA CYS A 5 -13.41 -9.02 2.95
C CYS A 5 -14.89 -8.68 3.14
N VAL A 6 -15.79 -9.51 2.61
CA VAL A 6 -17.24 -9.31 2.78
C VAL A 6 -17.62 -9.61 4.24
N PHE A 7 -17.02 -10.65 4.82
CA PHE A 7 -17.13 -10.92 6.25
C PHE A 7 -16.58 -9.75 7.09
N TYR A 8 -15.46 -9.14 6.73
CA TYR A 8 -14.89 -7.98 7.42
C TYR A 8 -15.84 -6.78 7.49
N SER A 9 -16.44 -6.39 6.37
CA SER A 9 -17.38 -5.26 6.29
C SER A 9 -18.60 -5.48 7.16
N ARG A 10 -19.15 -6.69 7.08
CA ARG A 10 -20.36 -7.09 7.79
C ARG A 10 -20.08 -7.30 9.27
N LEU A 11 -18.92 -7.85 9.63
CA LEU A 11 -18.52 -8.06 11.01
C LEU A 11 -18.25 -6.73 11.72
N LEU A 12 -17.62 -5.76 11.06
CA LEU A 12 -17.41 -4.43 11.64
C LEU A 12 -18.73 -3.65 11.77
N ALA A 13 -19.60 -3.70 10.76
CA ALA A 13 -20.93 -3.11 10.85
C ALA A 13 -21.77 -3.75 11.96
N PHE A 14 -21.74 -5.08 12.06
CA PHE A 14 -22.38 -5.84 13.12
C PHE A 14 -21.82 -5.47 14.49
N TRP A 15 -20.49 -5.42 14.64
CA TRP A 15 -19.82 -5.05 15.90
C TRP A 15 -20.22 -3.65 16.37
N ILE A 16 -20.22 -2.66 15.47
CA ILE A 16 -20.66 -1.29 15.79
C ILE A 16 -22.15 -1.27 16.17
N SER A 17 -23.01 -1.96 15.41
CA SER A 17 -24.45 -2.01 15.69
C SER A 17 -24.75 -2.68 17.04
N LEU A 18 -24.03 -3.76 17.37
CA LEU A 18 -24.14 -4.47 18.64
C LEU A 18 -23.69 -3.57 19.80
N SER A 19 -22.58 -2.83 19.64
CA SER A 19 -22.12 -1.89 20.65
C SER A 19 -23.13 -0.78 20.93
N ILE A 20 -23.76 -0.22 19.90
CA ILE A 20 -24.82 0.79 20.05
C ILE A 20 -26.04 0.19 20.75
N ALA A 21 -26.48 -1.01 20.35
CA ALA A 21 -27.61 -1.69 20.96
C ALA A 21 -27.39 -1.97 22.46
N VAL A 22 -26.20 -2.45 22.83
CA VAL A 22 -25.84 -2.69 24.25
C VAL A 22 -25.86 -1.39 25.05
N LEU A 23 -25.33 -0.30 24.51
CA LEU A 23 -25.35 1.01 25.18
C LEU A 23 -26.78 1.55 25.35
N VAL A 24 -27.64 1.41 24.33
CA VAL A 24 -29.06 1.83 24.40
C VAL A 24 -29.85 0.98 25.40
N LEU A 25 -29.66 -0.34 25.40
CA LEU A 25 -30.33 -1.24 26.34
C LEU A 25 -29.93 -0.95 27.79
N VAL A 26 -28.65 -0.70 28.06
CA VAL A 26 -28.17 -0.31 29.39
C VAL A 26 -28.76 1.03 29.83
N LEU A 27 -28.92 1.99 28.90
CA LEU A 27 -29.49 3.31 29.18
C LEU A 27 -31.00 3.26 29.44
N LEU A 28 -31.74 2.38 28.75
CA LEU A 28 -33.18 2.22 28.92
C LEU A 28 -33.57 1.36 30.13
N SER A 29 -32.67 0.49 30.60
CA SER A 29 -33.02 -0.51 31.63
C SER A 29 -33.07 0.03 33.06
N GLN A 30 -32.71 1.29 33.33
CA GLN A 30 -32.43 1.72 34.72
C GLN A 30 -33.01 3.11 35.08
N PRO A 31 -33.87 3.19 36.12
CA PRO A 31 -34.42 4.46 36.60
C PRO A 31 -33.59 5.17 37.71
N ASN A 32 -32.61 4.54 38.38
CA ASN A 32 -31.95 5.14 39.57
C ASN A 32 -30.49 4.70 39.87
N ALA A 33 -29.63 4.46 38.88
CA ALA A 33 -28.22 4.09 39.16
C ALA A 33 -27.23 4.76 38.19
N GLY A 34 -26.34 5.64 38.71
CA GLY A 34 -25.36 6.36 37.87
C GLY A 34 -23.98 5.71 37.79
N LEU A 35 -23.44 5.22 38.92
CA LEU A 35 -22.04 4.78 39.03
C LEU A 35 -21.74 3.41 38.41
N PRO A 36 -22.52 2.32 38.65
CA PRO A 36 -22.22 1.02 38.04
C PRO A 36 -22.36 1.05 36.51
N ILE A 37 -23.27 1.88 35.98
CA ILE A 37 -23.44 2.10 34.54
C ILE A 37 -22.22 2.81 33.94
N LEU A 38 -21.69 3.81 34.65
CA LEU A 38 -20.48 4.51 34.22
C LEU A 38 -19.27 3.56 34.14
N VAL A 39 -19.10 2.66 35.12
CA VAL A 39 -18.02 1.66 35.08
C VAL A 39 -18.21 0.67 33.93
N PHE A 40 -19.44 0.18 33.71
CA PHE A 40 -19.74 -0.74 32.61
C PHE A 40 -19.49 -0.10 31.24
N THR A 41 -19.95 1.14 31.05
CA THR A 41 -19.78 1.86 29.78
C THR A 41 -18.30 2.14 29.49
N LEU A 42 -17.50 2.51 30.49
CA LEU A 42 -16.04 2.67 30.33
C LEU A 42 -15.35 1.37 29.91
N ILE A 43 -15.66 0.24 30.55
CA ILE A 43 -15.11 -1.07 30.18
C ILE A 43 -15.53 -1.44 28.75
N TRP A 44 -16.79 -1.21 28.40
CA TRP A 44 -17.30 -1.50 27.07
C TRP A 44 -16.64 -0.65 25.97
N MET A 45 -16.34 0.62 26.25
CA MET A 45 -15.59 1.47 25.32
C MET A 45 -14.18 0.94 25.05
N ILE A 46 -13.50 0.38 26.07
CA ILE A 46 -12.18 -0.24 25.89
C ILE A 46 -12.29 -1.47 24.98
N VAL A 47 -13.29 -2.33 25.18
CA VAL A 47 -13.54 -3.50 24.33
C VAL A 47 -13.88 -3.09 22.89
N PHE A 48 -14.70 -2.05 22.71
CA PHE A 48 -15.00 -1.49 21.40
C PHE A 48 -13.73 -1.01 20.68
N PHE A 49 -12.91 -0.21 21.37
CA PHE A 49 -11.68 0.32 20.82
C PHE A 49 -10.68 -0.80 20.45
N ALA A 50 -10.50 -1.80 21.33
CA ALA A 50 -9.68 -2.97 21.06
C ALA A 50 -10.17 -3.73 19.82
N GLY A 51 -11.49 -3.92 19.67
CA GLY A 51 -12.10 -4.51 18.48
C GLY A 51 -11.79 -3.70 17.21
N THR A 52 -11.95 -2.38 17.23
CA THR A 52 -11.64 -1.53 16.07
C THR A 52 -10.16 -1.62 15.66
N ILE A 53 -9.23 -1.62 16.62
CA ILE A 53 -7.79 -1.77 16.36
C ILE A 53 -7.50 -3.13 15.73
N GLY A 54 -8.02 -4.21 16.31
CA GLY A 54 -7.81 -5.56 15.78
C GLY A 54 -8.27 -5.67 14.33
N VAL A 55 -9.41 -5.07 14.01
CA VAL A 55 -9.96 -5.02 12.67
C VAL A 55 -9.06 -4.19 11.71
N LEU A 56 -8.52 -3.05 12.15
CA LEU A 56 -7.56 -2.28 11.35
C LEU A 56 -6.26 -3.06 11.06
N ILE A 57 -5.75 -3.82 12.04
CA ILE A 57 -4.55 -4.65 11.88
C ILE A 57 -4.77 -5.74 10.83
N ILE A 58 -5.90 -6.46 10.90
CA ILE A 58 -6.23 -7.50 9.92
C ILE A 58 -6.33 -6.90 8.51
N ARG A 59 -6.97 -5.74 8.35
CA ARG A 59 -7.05 -5.04 7.06
C ARG A 59 -5.65 -4.70 6.53
N LYS A 60 -4.77 -4.20 7.40
CA LYS A 60 -3.38 -3.90 7.03
C LYS A 60 -2.65 -5.17 6.56
N GLN A 61 -2.78 -6.28 7.30
CA GLN A 61 -2.16 -7.56 6.95
C GLN A 61 -2.62 -8.07 5.57
N ILE A 62 -3.93 -8.03 5.29
CA ILE A 62 -4.46 -8.46 3.99
C ILE A 62 -3.92 -7.61 2.83
N LEU A 63 -3.81 -6.30 3.03
CA LEU A 63 -3.25 -5.40 2.01
C LEU A 63 -1.76 -5.67 1.76
N VAL A 64 -1.00 -6.03 2.80
CA VAL A 64 0.40 -6.46 2.66
C VAL A 64 0.48 -7.80 1.93
N GLY A 65 -0.34 -8.78 2.30
CA GLY A 65 -0.44 -10.07 1.62
C GLY A 65 -0.76 -9.92 0.13
N LEU A 66 -1.73 -9.07 -0.23
CA LEU A 66 -2.06 -8.78 -1.63
C LEU A 66 -0.86 -8.21 -2.39
N ARG A 67 -0.06 -7.34 -1.77
CA ARG A 67 1.15 -6.80 -2.40
C ARG A 67 2.15 -7.92 -2.71
N HIS A 68 2.36 -8.86 -1.78
CA HIS A 68 3.23 -10.01 -2.01
C HIS A 68 2.68 -10.91 -3.12
N CYS A 69 1.37 -11.20 -3.15
CA CYS A 69 0.75 -11.96 -4.23
C CYS A 69 0.97 -11.31 -5.61
N VAL A 70 0.81 -9.98 -5.70
CA VAL A 70 1.05 -9.23 -6.94
C VAL A 70 2.53 -9.24 -7.31
N GLN A 71 3.45 -9.12 -6.34
CA GLN A 71 4.89 -9.25 -6.58
C GLN A 71 5.24 -10.64 -7.14
N SER A 72 4.71 -11.70 -6.55
CA SER A 72 4.91 -13.07 -7.03
C SER A 72 4.36 -13.27 -8.44
N ALA A 73 3.18 -12.71 -8.76
CA ALA A 73 2.63 -12.75 -10.12
C ALA A 73 3.48 -11.95 -11.11
N ASN A 74 3.91 -10.74 -10.73
CA ASN A 74 4.74 -9.88 -11.57
C ASN A 74 6.12 -10.47 -11.85
N LYS A 75 6.65 -11.35 -10.98
CA LYS A 75 7.89 -12.09 -11.25
C LYS A 75 7.82 -12.90 -12.56
N PHE A 76 6.63 -13.38 -12.92
CA PHE A 76 6.40 -14.08 -14.18
C PHE A 76 6.07 -13.13 -15.33
N LEU A 77 5.19 -12.15 -15.09
CA LEU A 77 4.69 -11.25 -16.13
C LEU A 77 5.75 -10.28 -16.69
N VAL A 78 6.70 -9.86 -15.84
CA VAL A 78 7.79 -8.97 -16.24
C VAL A 78 8.67 -9.57 -17.34
N LYS A 79 8.77 -10.91 -17.42
CA LYS A 79 9.51 -11.59 -18.50
C LYS A 79 8.88 -11.39 -19.88
N SER A 80 7.61 -10.99 -19.93
CA SER A 80 6.85 -10.75 -21.16
C SER A 80 6.56 -9.25 -21.37
N ASP A 81 7.32 -8.35 -20.75
CA ASP A 81 7.12 -6.89 -20.79
C ASP A 81 5.71 -6.43 -20.33
N ILE A 82 5.08 -7.23 -19.45
CA ILE A 82 3.76 -6.95 -18.88
C ILE A 82 3.89 -6.73 -17.37
N LEU A 83 3.25 -5.69 -16.88
CA LEU A 83 3.13 -5.38 -15.47
C LEU A 83 1.67 -5.46 -15.04
N ALA A 84 1.37 -6.20 -13.97
CA ALA A 84 0.04 -6.23 -13.39
C ALA A 84 -0.04 -5.39 -12.11
N GLY A 85 -1.17 -4.71 -11.94
CA GLY A 85 -1.56 -4.04 -10.71
C GLY A 85 -2.98 -4.45 -10.31
N VAL A 86 -3.23 -4.56 -9.01
CA VAL A 86 -4.54 -4.94 -8.48
C VAL A 86 -5.10 -3.79 -7.64
N ASP A 87 -6.03 -3.02 -8.19
CA ASP A 87 -6.71 -1.93 -7.50
C ASP A 87 -8.02 -2.44 -6.91
N ASP A 88 -8.11 -2.45 -5.58
CA ASP A 88 -9.36 -2.71 -4.88
C ASP A 88 -10.09 -1.39 -4.71
N ARG A 89 -11.07 -1.15 -5.60
CA ARG A 89 -11.91 0.05 -5.53
C ARG A 89 -13.05 -0.10 -4.53
N GLY A 90 -13.24 -1.28 -3.95
CA GLY A 90 -14.22 -1.51 -2.91
C GLY A 90 -13.74 -0.93 -1.59
N VAL A 91 -14.07 0.34 -1.33
CA VAL A 91 -13.68 1.07 -0.09
C VAL A 91 -14.08 0.31 1.20
N LEU A 92 -15.07 -0.59 1.13
CA LEU A 92 -15.52 -1.42 2.25
C LEU A 92 -15.85 -2.90 1.98
N SER A 93 -15.88 -3.44 0.75
CA SER A 93 -16.41 -4.80 0.48
C SER A 93 -15.56 -5.70 -0.44
N CYS A 94 -14.42 -5.23 -0.96
CA CYS A 94 -13.64 -5.96 -1.99
C CYS A 94 -14.47 -6.48 -3.19
N HIS A 95 -15.68 -5.94 -3.43
CA HIS A 95 -16.60 -6.44 -4.47
C HIS A 95 -16.17 -6.01 -5.87
N LYS A 96 -15.33 -4.96 -5.98
CA LYS A 96 -14.83 -4.42 -7.24
C LYS A 96 -13.31 -4.40 -7.23
N VAL A 97 -12.73 -5.58 -7.45
CA VAL A 97 -11.30 -5.75 -7.71
C VAL A 97 -11.06 -5.53 -9.20
N VAL A 98 -10.20 -4.58 -9.54
CA VAL A 98 -9.77 -4.32 -10.92
C VAL A 98 -8.32 -4.77 -11.06
N ILE A 99 -8.10 -5.74 -11.94
CA ILE A 99 -6.76 -6.15 -12.35
C ILE A 99 -6.42 -5.33 -13.59
N ILE A 100 -5.28 -4.67 -13.57
CA ILE A 100 -4.82 -3.74 -14.59
C ILE A 100 -3.54 -4.32 -15.15
N PHE A 101 -3.51 -4.54 -16.46
CA PHE A 101 -2.31 -4.93 -17.18
C PHE A 101 -1.78 -3.72 -17.95
N MET A 102 -0.47 -3.51 -17.87
CA MET A 102 0.24 -2.44 -18.54
C MET A 102 1.43 -3.05 -19.27
N PHE A 103 1.61 -2.68 -20.53
CA PHE A 103 2.83 -2.97 -21.27
C PHE A 103 3.90 -1.97 -20.88
N LEU A 104 5.03 -2.47 -20.38
CA LEU A 104 6.19 -1.66 -20.03
C LEU A 104 7.44 -2.53 -20.16
N ARG A 105 8.39 -2.08 -20.97
CA ARG A 105 9.69 -2.74 -21.10
C ARG A 105 10.57 -2.43 -19.88
N THR A 106 10.52 -3.29 -18.89
CA THR A 106 11.27 -3.13 -17.64
C THR A 106 12.78 -3.29 -17.83
N ALA A 107 13.22 -3.98 -18.88
CA ALA A 107 14.63 -4.18 -19.21
C ALA A 107 15.38 -2.84 -19.40
N GLU A 108 14.74 -1.83 -20.00
CA GLU A 108 15.33 -0.50 -20.18
C GLU A 108 15.42 0.28 -18.86
N CYS A 109 14.54 -0.01 -17.90
CA CYS A 109 14.54 0.65 -16.60
C CYS A 109 15.60 0.12 -15.63
N LEU A 110 16.03 -1.14 -15.80
CA LEU A 110 16.96 -1.83 -14.90
C LEU A 110 18.29 -1.08 -14.68
N PRO A 111 19.05 -0.65 -15.72
CA PRO A 111 20.33 0.03 -15.53
C PRO A 111 20.20 1.34 -14.74
N ASP A 112 19.09 2.03 -14.92
CA ASP A 112 18.77 3.26 -14.20
C ASP A 112 18.52 2.99 -12.71
N VAL A 113 17.83 1.90 -12.39
CA VAL A 113 17.59 1.47 -11.00
C VAL A 113 18.89 1.00 -10.35
N GLU A 114 19.74 0.25 -11.06
CA GLU A 114 21.07 -0.13 -10.57
C GLU A 114 21.93 1.09 -10.24
N ARG A 115 21.92 2.11 -11.11
CA ARG A 115 22.61 3.37 -10.86
C ARG A 115 22.10 4.06 -9.60
N LEU A 116 20.78 4.08 -9.37
CA LEU A 116 20.18 4.64 -8.16
C LEU A 116 20.62 3.90 -6.89
N ILE A 117 20.67 2.56 -6.93
CA ILE A 117 21.14 1.73 -5.81
C ILE A 117 22.60 2.05 -5.49
N ARG A 118 23.47 2.11 -6.52
CA ARG A 118 24.90 2.44 -6.35
C ARG A 118 25.06 3.82 -5.72
N GLN A 119 24.32 4.83 -6.22
CA GLN A 119 24.34 6.18 -5.66
C GLN A 119 23.90 6.21 -4.20
N GLN A 120 22.83 5.49 -3.83
CA GLN A 120 22.38 5.47 -2.44
C GLN A 120 23.38 4.76 -1.53
N ASN A 121 23.98 3.66 -1.98
CA ASN A 121 25.01 2.95 -1.22
C ASN A 121 26.23 3.84 -0.94
N LEU A 122 26.67 4.64 -1.91
CA LEU A 122 27.74 5.61 -1.71
C LEU A 122 27.40 6.67 -0.66
N THR A 123 26.12 7.05 -0.55
CA THR A 123 25.63 8.01 0.45
C THR A 123 25.17 7.36 1.76
N ALA A 124 25.23 6.03 1.87
CA ALA A 124 24.73 5.31 3.03
C ALA A 124 25.63 5.56 4.26
N ASN A 125 24.99 5.65 5.42
CA ASN A 125 25.66 5.78 6.71
C ASN A 125 25.07 4.72 7.65
N PRO A 126 25.86 3.76 8.18
CA PRO A 126 27.32 3.64 8.12
C PRO A 126 27.86 3.25 6.73
N ALA A 127 29.19 3.29 6.60
CA ALA A 127 30.00 3.25 5.36
C ALA A 127 29.49 2.32 4.24
N PRO A 128 29.75 2.69 2.97
CA PRO A 128 29.30 1.94 1.79
C PRO A 128 29.74 0.47 1.85
N LYS A 129 28.78 -0.44 1.72
CA LYS A 129 29.05 -1.87 1.67
C LYS A 129 29.50 -2.22 0.24
N PRO A 130 30.58 -2.98 0.02
CA PRO A 130 30.90 -3.48 -1.31
C PRO A 130 29.77 -4.43 -1.75
N LEU A 131 28.98 -3.99 -2.73
CA LEU A 131 27.92 -4.80 -3.33
C LEU A 131 28.44 -5.43 -4.62
N ASN A 132 28.25 -6.74 -4.77
CA ASN A 132 28.56 -7.44 -6.01
C ASN A 132 27.58 -7.02 -7.11
N HIS A 133 27.99 -7.12 -8.39
CA HIS A 133 27.11 -6.79 -9.51
C HIS A 133 25.83 -7.63 -9.51
N LYS A 134 25.93 -8.92 -9.17
CA LYS A 134 24.77 -9.82 -9.03
C LYS A 134 23.79 -9.36 -7.95
N GLU A 135 24.30 -8.94 -6.79
CA GLU A 135 23.46 -8.45 -5.68
C GLU A 135 22.72 -7.17 -6.05
N ILE A 136 23.39 -6.27 -6.79
CA ILE A 136 22.77 -5.02 -7.27
C ILE A 136 21.66 -5.33 -8.27
N GLN A 137 21.91 -6.27 -9.19
CA GLN A 137 20.92 -6.69 -10.18
C GLN A 137 19.70 -7.33 -9.51
N GLU A 138 19.90 -8.29 -8.61
CA GLU A 138 18.82 -8.94 -7.85
C GLU A 138 18.02 -7.91 -7.03
N TYR A 139 18.69 -6.94 -6.41
CA TYR A 139 18.02 -5.88 -5.68
C TYR A 139 17.24 -4.93 -6.59
N ALA A 140 17.76 -4.60 -7.77
CA ALA A 140 17.08 -3.79 -8.77
C ALA A 140 15.79 -4.47 -9.27
N GLU A 141 15.87 -5.76 -9.61
CA GLU A 141 14.72 -6.58 -9.98
C GLU A 141 13.68 -6.62 -8.85
N PHE A 142 14.14 -6.82 -7.62
CA PHE A 142 13.27 -6.78 -6.45
C PHE A 142 12.57 -5.43 -6.28
N LEU A 143 13.27 -4.30 -6.47
CA LEU A 143 12.66 -2.96 -6.37
C LEU A 143 11.59 -2.74 -7.46
N ILE A 144 11.86 -3.16 -8.70
CA ILE A 144 10.89 -3.13 -9.80
C ILE A 144 9.62 -3.87 -9.41
N LEU A 145 9.75 -5.11 -8.94
CA LEU A 145 8.62 -5.91 -8.48
C LEU A 145 7.92 -5.26 -7.27
N LYS A 146 8.68 -4.72 -6.32
CA LYS A 146 8.14 -4.10 -5.11
C LYS A 146 7.24 -2.90 -5.41
N TYR A 147 7.66 -2.03 -6.31
CA TYR A 147 6.94 -0.80 -6.64
C TYR A 147 5.93 -0.95 -7.79
N SER A 148 6.01 -2.04 -8.56
CA SER A 148 5.14 -2.32 -9.72
C SER A 148 3.65 -2.08 -9.46
N ASN A 149 3.09 -2.69 -8.40
CA ASN A 149 1.67 -2.62 -8.10
C ASN A 149 1.19 -1.18 -7.84
N ASN A 150 1.98 -0.38 -7.10
CA ASN A 150 1.62 1.00 -6.81
C ASN A 150 1.82 1.88 -8.04
N PHE A 151 2.87 1.65 -8.82
CA PHE A 151 3.12 2.34 -10.08
C PHE A 151 1.94 2.17 -11.06
N VAL A 152 1.47 0.94 -11.27
CA VAL A 152 0.32 0.68 -12.15
C VAL A 152 -0.93 1.41 -11.65
N LYS A 153 -1.21 1.36 -10.34
CA LYS A 153 -2.34 2.07 -9.73
C LYS A 153 -2.28 3.58 -9.92
N ASP A 154 -1.12 4.17 -9.67
CA ASP A 154 -0.93 5.62 -9.78
C ASP A 154 -0.97 6.08 -11.24
N THR A 155 -0.53 5.24 -12.17
CA THR A 155 -0.66 5.48 -13.62
C THR A 155 -2.13 5.51 -14.03
N THR A 156 -2.94 4.54 -13.61
CA THR A 156 -4.38 4.51 -13.91
C THR A 156 -5.15 5.67 -13.27
N LYS A 157 -4.65 6.19 -12.14
CA LYS A 157 -5.21 7.39 -11.47
C LYS A 157 -4.72 8.70 -12.09
N LYS A 158 -3.98 8.66 -13.20
CA LYS A 158 -3.39 9.81 -13.91
C LYS A 158 -2.49 10.69 -13.02
N LYS A 159 -1.96 10.14 -11.92
CA LYS A 159 -1.09 10.87 -10.98
C LYS A 159 0.35 10.98 -11.47
N LEU A 160 0.70 10.22 -12.49
CA LEU A 160 2.04 10.13 -13.06
C LEU A 160 2.14 10.81 -14.42
N ASN A 161 1.10 11.53 -14.87
CA ASN A 161 1.19 12.26 -16.14
C ASN A 161 2.03 13.51 -15.95
N PHE A 162 2.85 13.85 -16.94
CA PHE A 162 3.57 15.10 -16.92
C PHE A 162 2.60 16.28 -17.08
N PRO A 163 2.88 17.45 -16.45
CA PRO A 163 2.08 18.65 -16.65
C PRO A 163 2.11 19.04 -18.13
N THR A 164 0.93 19.21 -18.72
CA THR A 164 0.80 19.55 -20.16
C THR A 164 0.62 21.05 -20.35
N ARG A 165 0.36 21.80 -19.27
CA ARG A 165 0.13 23.26 -19.30
C ARG A 165 1.24 24.00 -18.55
N PRO A 166 1.74 25.13 -19.07
CA PRO A 166 2.75 25.95 -18.40
C PRO A 166 2.33 26.44 -16.99
N LEU A 167 1.03 26.61 -16.76
CA LEU A 167 0.44 27.02 -15.48
C LEU A 167 0.59 25.94 -14.37
N GLU A 168 0.86 24.69 -14.74
CA GLU A 168 1.02 23.55 -13.82
C GLU A 168 2.49 23.37 -13.36
N GLY A 169 3.41 24.25 -13.78
CA GLY A 169 4.82 24.20 -13.44
C GLY A 169 5.64 23.42 -14.47
N VAL A 170 6.58 24.10 -15.12
CA VAL A 170 7.45 23.54 -16.19
C VAL A 170 8.64 22.76 -15.62
N SER A 171 8.92 22.88 -14.32
CA SER A 171 10.15 22.39 -13.69
C SER A 171 10.23 20.87 -13.48
N GLU A 172 9.14 20.12 -13.69
CA GLU A 172 9.10 18.66 -13.49
C GLU A 172 9.09 17.83 -14.79
N PHE A 173 9.12 18.46 -15.97
CA PHE A 173 9.15 17.75 -17.26
C PHE A 173 10.55 17.19 -17.57
N SER A 174 10.81 15.95 -17.12
CA SER A 174 12.03 15.21 -17.44
C SER A 174 11.65 13.80 -17.88
N PRO A 175 11.17 13.58 -19.11
CA PRO A 175 10.81 12.25 -19.58
C PRO A 175 12.06 11.36 -19.69
N LYS A 176 11.95 10.14 -19.16
CA LYS A 176 12.95 9.08 -19.40
C LYS A 176 12.44 8.14 -20.50
N HIS A 177 12.18 6.88 -20.18
CA HIS A 177 11.70 5.88 -21.14
C HIS A 177 10.22 6.09 -21.55
N CYS A 178 9.48 6.96 -20.86
CA CYS A 178 8.10 7.32 -21.18
C CYS A 178 8.00 8.83 -21.44
N GLN A 179 7.40 9.22 -22.57
CA GLN A 179 7.29 10.62 -22.98
C GLN A 179 6.12 11.36 -22.31
N THR A 180 5.02 10.66 -22.04
CA THR A 180 3.76 11.25 -21.58
C THR A 180 3.55 11.18 -20.06
N SER A 181 4.29 10.33 -19.38
CA SER A 181 4.15 10.07 -17.94
C SER A 181 5.48 9.65 -17.34
N TYR A 182 5.61 9.76 -16.02
CA TYR A 182 6.77 9.25 -15.27
C TYR A 182 6.97 7.76 -15.57
N CYS A 183 8.20 7.41 -15.91
CA CYS A 183 8.61 6.02 -16.08
C CYS A 183 8.74 5.31 -14.72
N LEU A 184 8.70 3.98 -14.71
CA LEU A 184 8.85 3.17 -13.49
C LEU A 184 10.16 3.47 -12.75
N CYS A 185 11.28 3.68 -13.46
CA CYS A 185 12.56 4.03 -12.81
C CYS A 185 12.49 5.40 -12.09
N GLN A 186 11.77 6.37 -12.63
CA GLN A 186 11.56 7.68 -11.98
C GLN A 186 10.61 7.59 -10.80
N TYR A 187 9.59 6.73 -10.91
CA TYR A 187 8.71 6.42 -9.79
C TYR A 187 9.50 5.79 -8.64
N ILE A 188 10.37 4.83 -8.93
CA ILE A 188 11.26 4.21 -7.94
C ILE A 188 12.15 5.30 -7.32
N GLU A 189 12.82 6.14 -8.11
CA GLU A 189 13.68 7.21 -7.61
C GLU A 189 12.99 8.12 -6.57
N LYS A 190 11.75 8.57 -6.87
CA LYS A 190 10.96 9.44 -6.00
C LYS A 190 10.57 8.76 -4.68
N HIS A 191 10.35 7.46 -4.71
CA HIS A 191 9.96 6.67 -3.54
C HIS A 191 11.15 6.13 -2.75
N PHE A 192 12.29 5.92 -3.40
CA PHE A 192 13.53 5.41 -2.83
C PHE A 192 14.29 6.46 -2.02
N LYS A 193 14.20 7.75 -2.43
CA LYS A 193 14.76 8.90 -1.70
C LYS A 193 13.99 9.25 -0.41
N ARG A 194 12.80 8.69 -0.19
CA ARG A 194 12.03 8.93 1.04
C ARG A 194 12.61 8.08 2.18
N PRO A 195 12.76 8.64 3.40
CA PRO A 195 13.23 7.84 4.53
C PRO A 195 12.31 6.63 4.73
N PRO A 196 12.87 5.43 5.01
CA PRO A 196 12.08 4.24 5.23
C PRO A 196 11.08 4.52 6.36
N ARG A 197 9.80 4.27 6.10
CA ARG A 197 8.78 4.40 7.14
C ARG A 197 8.99 3.25 8.12
N VAL A 198 9.56 3.55 9.29
CA VAL A 198 9.87 2.64 10.42
C VAL A 198 8.73 1.66 10.78
N TRP A 199 7.49 1.96 10.38
CA TRP A 199 6.30 1.13 10.59
C TRP A 199 6.15 -0.10 9.68
N TYR A 200 7.07 -0.34 8.74
CA TYR A 200 7.03 -1.48 7.80
C TYR A 200 7.92 -2.65 8.24
N ASP A 201 9.01 -2.40 8.96
CA ASP A 201 10.01 -3.44 9.28
C ASP A 201 9.65 -4.28 10.52
N ARG A 202 8.57 -3.94 11.23
CA ARG A 202 8.15 -4.64 12.46
C ARG A 202 7.08 -5.73 12.24
N ILE A 203 6.79 -6.08 10.98
CA ILE A 203 5.77 -7.08 10.61
C ILE A 203 6.37 -8.19 9.72
N VAL A 204 7.70 -8.27 9.65
CA VAL A 204 8.41 -9.47 9.15
C VAL A 204 8.95 -10.21 10.36
#